data_AF-A0A3A1UMW6-F1
#
_entry.id   AF-A0A3A1UMW6-F1
#
_cell.length_a   1.000
_cell.length_b   1.000
_cell.length_c   1.000
_cell.angle_alpha   90.00
_cell.angle_beta   90.00
_cell.angle_gamma   90.00
#
_symmetry.space_group_name_H-M   'P 1'
#
loop_
_entity.id
_entity.type
_entity.pdbx_description
1 polymer ?
#
loop_
_entity_poly.entity_id
_entity_poly.type
_entity_poly.pdbx_seq_one_letter_code
_entity_poly.pdbx_strand_id
1 'polypeptide(L)'
;MIKVQVFLFIIGLLVFLFGLLYGFAGGDLALLLAGFVAGPLLMGLSKVIQLLEEISHKLLRMPFTLDQVWQVIKNSPKYETESKSFEVYPNPRGNSQYQLAVFDDEYYIKARVFKKYIKPNENEIVFELPNQEPITLQKSYAYYPGVELFDFRGQVFVMLKKINVYPMIEGDTLKLEYFEEE
;
A
#
# COMPACT_ATOMS: atom_id res chain seq x y z
N MET A 1 24.09 -3.66 6.25
CA MET A 1 23.71 -4.96 6.81
C MET A 1 23.05 -5.77 5.69
N ILE A 2 23.66 -6.85 5.22
CA ILE A 2 23.09 -7.67 4.13
C ILE A 2 21.88 -8.42 4.71
N LYS A 3 20.71 -8.31 4.06
CA LYS A 3 19.52 -9.05 4.48
C LYS A 3 19.78 -10.55 4.33
N VAL A 4 19.41 -11.35 5.34
CA VAL A 4 19.65 -12.80 5.38
C VAL A 4 19.18 -13.52 4.12
N GLN A 5 18.08 -13.06 3.51
CA GLN A 5 17.56 -13.57 2.23
C GLN A 5 18.53 -13.39 1.05
N VAL A 6 19.11 -12.20 0.92
CA VAL A 6 20.06 -11.88 -0.16
C VAL A 6 21.31 -12.73 -0.02
N PHE A 7 21.76 -12.95 1.22
CA PHE A 7 22.89 -13.82 1.51
C PHE A 7 22.61 -15.28 1.14
N LEU A 8 21.45 -15.83 1.53
CA LEU A 8 21.05 -17.19 1.18
C LEU A 8 20.89 -17.40 -0.33
N PHE A 9 20.34 -16.40 -1.04
CA PHE A 9 20.21 -16.45 -2.49
C PHE A 9 21.58 -16.49 -3.18
N ILE A 10 22.53 -15.65 -2.75
CA ILE A 10 23.90 -15.61 -3.29
C ILE A 10 24.61 -16.94 -3.03
N ILE A 11 24.52 -17.49 -1.82
CA ILE A 11 25.12 -18.79 -1.50
C ILE A 11 24.50 -19.90 -2.34
N GLY A 12 23.16 -19.93 -2.45
CA GLY A 12 22.46 -20.93 -3.28
C GLY A 12 22.92 -20.88 -4.73
N LEU A 13 23.09 -19.67 -5.29
CA LEU A 13 23.60 -19.48 -6.65
C LEU A 13 25.05 -19.95 -6.79
N LEU A 14 25.92 -19.66 -5.82
CA LEU A 14 27.31 -20.13 -5.83
C LEU A 14 27.40 -21.65 -5.74
N VAL A 15 26.61 -22.29 -4.87
CA VAL A 15 26.55 -23.76 -4.74
C VAL A 15 26.06 -24.40 -6.04
N PHE A 16 25.05 -23.81 -6.68
CA PHE A 16 24.55 -24.28 -7.98
C PHE A 16 25.62 -24.21 -9.07
N LEU A 17 26.25 -23.05 -9.23
CA LEU A 17 27.29 -22.83 -10.23
C LEU A 17 28.52 -23.70 -9.99
N PHE A 18 28.95 -23.82 -8.73
CA PHE A 18 30.10 -24.64 -8.36
C PHE A 18 29.83 -26.13 -8.63
N GLY A 19 28.67 -26.64 -8.21
CA GLY A 19 28.32 -28.04 -8.44
C GLY A 19 28.16 -28.38 -9.91
N LEU A 20 27.63 -27.46 -10.74
CA LEU A 20 27.58 -27.65 -12.19
C LEU A 20 28.98 -27.63 -12.81
N LEU A 21 29.79 -26.60 -12.55
CA LEU A 21 31.10 -26.45 -13.18
C LEU A 21 32.06 -27.59 -12.80
N TYR A 22 32.18 -27.89 -11.51
CA TYR A 22 33.08 -28.94 -11.03
C TYR A 22 32.53 -30.35 -11.25
N GLY A 23 31.20 -30.54 -11.17
CA GLY A 23 30.56 -31.82 -11.49
C GLY A 23 30.77 -32.21 -12.95
N PHE A 24 30.58 -31.26 -13.88
CA PHE A 24 30.85 -31.52 -15.31
C PHE A 24 32.34 -31.68 -15.61
N ALA A 25 33.22 -30.84 -15.05
CA ALA A 25 34.65 -30.91 -15.32
C ALA A 25 35.32 -32.16 -14.73
N GLY A 26 34.86 -32.63 -13.57
CA GLY A 26 35.38 -33.81 -12.88
C GLY A 26 34.70 -35.13 -13.26
N GLY A 27 33.59 -35.09 -14.00
CA GLY A 27 32.77 -36.27 -14.29
C GLY A 27 32.10 -36.87 -13.05
N ASP A 28 32.05 -36.13 -11.94
CA ASP A 28 31.47 -36.58 -10.68
C ASP A 28 29.97 -36.29 -10.66
N LEU A 29 29.19 -37.34 -10.94
CA LEU A 29 27.74 -37.30 -10.96
C LEU A 29 27.16 -36.90 -9.58
N ALA A 30 27.82 -37.26 -8.48
CA ALA A 30 27.34 -36.96 -7.13
C ALA A 30 27.45 -35.46 -6.83
N LEU A 31 28.56 -34.83 -7.22
CA LEU A 31 28.74 -33.37 -7.11
C LEU A 31 27.74 -32.60 -7.98
N LEU A 32 27.47 -33.10 -9.20
CA LEU A 32 26.51 -32.50 -10.11
C LEU A 32 25.09 -32.54 -9.52
N LEU A 33 24.66 -33.70 -9.03
CA LEU A 33 23.36 -33.86 -8.37
C LEU A 33 23.26 -33.03 -7.09
N ALA A 34 24.32 -33.01 -6.27
CA ALA A 34 24.35 -32.22 -5.05
C ALA A 34 24.18 -30.72 -5.32
N GLY A 35 24.90 -30.17 -6.32
CA GLY A 35 24.75 -28.77 -6.71
C GLY A 35 23.38 -28.45 -7.32
N PHE A 36 22.89 -29.33 -8.19
CA PHE A 36 21.60 -29.16 -8.87
C PHE A 36 20.40 -29.21 -7.90
N VAL A 37 20.50 -29.97 -6.81
CA VAL A 37 19.45 -30.04 -5.78
C VAL A 37 19.64 -28.95 -4.72
N ALA A 38 20.84 -28.82 -4.14
CA ALA A 38 21.07 -27.93 -3.01
C ALA A 38 20.97 -26.44 -3.39
N GLY A 39 21.45 -26.06 -4.58
CA GLY A 39 21.44 -24.67 -5.02
C GLY A 39 20.03 -24.09 -5.17
N PRO A 40 19.15 -24.69 -6.00
CA PRO A 40 17.76 -24.27 -6.14
C PRO A 40 16.97 -24.38 -4.85
N LEU A 41 17.26 -25.36 -3.99
CA LEU A 41 16.60 -25.49 -2.68
C LEU A 41 16.91 -24.30 -1.78
N LEU A 42 18.17 -23.87 -1.71
CA LEU A 42 18.57 -22.66 -0.96
C LEU A 42 17.96 -21.38 -1.55
N MET A 43 17.93 -21.26 -2.89
CA MET A 43 17.26 -20.15 -3.56
C MET A 43 15.75 -20.14 -3.30
N GLY A 44 15.08 -21.29 -3.32
CA GLY A 44 13.67 -21.46 -3.00
C GLY A 44 13.37 -21.10 -1.54
N LEU A 45 14.22 -21.53 -0.61
CA LEU A 45 14.09 -21.18 0.81
C LEU A 45 14.21 -19.66 1.02
N SER A 46 15.09 -18.97 0.29
CA SER A 46 15.18 -17.50 0.35
C SER A 46 13.87 -16.82 -0.07
N LYS A 47 13.18 -17.38 -1.08
CA LYS A 47 11.87 -16.90 -1.53
C LYS A 47 10.77 -17.17 -0.51
N VAL A 48 10.78 -18.34 0.13
CA VAL A 48 9.84 -18.65 1.21
C VAL A 48 10.02 -17.68 2.37
N ILE A 49 11.26 -17.39 2.79
CA ILE A 49 11.54 -16.41 3.85
C ILE A 49 11.06 -15.01 3.44
N GLN A 50 11.28 -14.61 2.18
CA GLN A 50 10.78 -13.34 1.66
C GLN A 50 9.24 -13.24 1.76
N LEU A 51 8.53 -14.30 1.35
CA LEU A 51 7.08 -14.37 1.45
C LEU A 51 6.62 -14.38 2.92
N LEU A 52 7.32 -15.10 3.81
CA LEU A 52 7.00 -15.12 5.23
C LEU A 52 7.24 -13.77 5.90
N GLU A 53 8.27 -13.02 5.51
CA GLU A 53 8.44 -11.64 5.99
C GLU A 53 7.32 -10.73 5.48
N GLU A 54 6.92 -10.84 4.21
CA GLU A 54 5.79 -10.09 3.66
C GLU A 54 4.46 -10.43 4.36
N ILE A 55 4.23 -11.71 4.65
CA ILE A 55 3.05 -12.19 5.40
C ILE A 55 3.13 -11.74 6.87
N SER A 56 4.29 -11.85 7.51
CA SER A 56 4.51 -11.41 8.89
C SER A 56 4.29 -9.91 9.03
N HIS A 57 4.74 -9.10 8.06
CA HIS A 57 4.45 -7.67 8.03
C HIS A 57 2.94 -7.38 7.96
N LYS A 58 2.18 -8.15 7.15
CA LYS A 58 0.72 -8.05 7.08
C LYS A 58 0.03 -8.52 8.37
N LEU A 59 0.50 -9.61 8.99
CA LEU A 59 -0.12 -10.19 10.20
C LEU A 59 0.21 -9.41 11.48
N LEU A 60 1.40 -8.81 11.57
CA LEU A 60 1.85 -8.06 12.74
C LEU A 60 1.42 -6.60 12.74
N ARG A 61 0.65 -6.14 11.73
CA ARG A 61 0.28 -4.72 11.54
C ARG A 61 1.50 -3.79 11.65
N MET A 62 2.66 -4.22 11.16
CA MET A 62 3.84 -3.37 11.18
C MET A 62 3.57 -2.15 10.28
N PRO A 63 3.93 -0.94 10.71
CA PRO A 63 3.68 0.26 9.93
C PRO A 63 4.33 0.12 8.56
N PHE A 64 3.57 0.49 7.51
CA PHE A 64 4.08 0.46 6.15
C PHE A 64 5.32 1.35 6.06
N THR A 65 6.33 0.89 5.32
CA THR A 65 7.44 1.78 4.95
C THR A 65 6.95 2.85 3.98
N LEU A 66 7.63 4.00 3.94
CA LEU A 66 7.28 5.09 3.02
C LEU A 66 7.21 4.62 1.55
N ASP A 67 8.08 3.69 1.15
CA ASP A 67 8.07 3.12 -0.20
C ASP A 67 6.85 2.22 -0.44
N GLN A 68 6.41 1.45 0.56
CA GLN A 68 5.20 0.65 0.43
C GLN A 68 3.95 1.53 0.31
N VAL A 69 3.83 2.58 1.14
CA VAL A 69 2.75 3.58 1.03
C VAL A 69 2.75 4.19 -0.37
N TRP A 70 3.93 4.55 -0.88
CA TRP A 70 4.06 5.10 -2.22
C TRP A 70 3.56 4.13 -3.30
N GLN A 71 3.96 2.86 -3.23
CA GLN A 71 3.56 1.85 -4.21
C GLN A 71 2.05 1.64 -4.20
N VAL A 72 1.42 1.58 -3.02
CA VAL A 72 -0.05 1.47 -2.92
C VAL A 72 -0.72 2.66 -3.59
N ILE A 73 -0.34 3.90 -3.23
CA ILE A 73 -0.94 5.12 -3.81
C ILE A 73 -0.70 5.18 -5.33
N LYS A 74 0.52 4.89 -5.78
CA LYS A 74 0.89 4.95 -7.19
C LYS A 74 0.09 3.96 -8.05
N ASN A 75 -0.11 2.75 -7.54
CA ASN A 75 -0.79 1.67 -8.25
C ASN A 75 -2.32 1.69 -8.02
N SER A 76 -2.82 2.58 -7.17
CA SER A 76 -4.25 2.75 -6.92
C SER A 76 -4.98 3.25 -8.18
N PRO A 77 -6.12 2.64 -8.55
CA PRO A 77 -6.92 3.08 -9.69
C PRO A 77 -7.38 4.53 -9.54
N LYS A 78 -7.60 5.18 -10.68
CA LYS A 78 -8.15 6.54 -10.75
C LYS A 78 -9.56 6.48 -11.30
N TYR A 79 -10.47 7.20 -10.66
CA TYR A 79 -11.86 7.27 -11.03
C TYR A 79 -12.30 8.71 -11.19
N GLU A 80 -13.28 8.94 -12.07
CA GLU A 80 -14.05 10.18 -12.08
C GLU A 80 -14.88 10.23 -10.80
N THR A 81 -14.56 11.16 -9.91
CA THR A 81 -15.19 11.20 -8.57
C THR A 81 -16.37 12.14 -8.57
N GLU A 82 -17.52 11.65 -8.15
CA GLU A 82 -18.76 12.42 -8.04
C GLU A 82 -19.45 12.16 -6.69
N SER A 83 -20.34 13.07 -6.29
CA SER A 83 -21.22 12.89 -5.16
C SER A 83 -22.52 13.65 -5.40
N LYS A 84 -23.63 13.08 -4.94
CA LYS A 84 -24.93 13.78 -4.91
C LYS A 84 -25.10 14.64 -3.66
N SER A 85 -24.39 14.29 -2.59
CA SER A 85 -24.56 14.90 -1.27
C SER A 85 -23.71 16.16 -1.08
N PHE A 86 -22.60 16.26 -1.80
CA PHE A 86 -21.68 17.38 -1.71
C PHE A 86 -20.92 17.60 -3.02
N GLU A 87 -20.33 18.78 -3.17
CA GLU A 87 -19.56 19.10 -4.37
C GLU A 87 -18.12 18.55 -4.27
N VAL A 88 -17.73 17.73 -5.24
CA VAL A 88 -16.35 17.25 -5.36
C VAL A 88 -15.46 18.37 -5.89
N TYR A 89 -14.45 18.77 -5.11
CA TYR A 89 -13.52 19.80 -5.55
C TYR A 89 -12.59 19.25 -6.65
N PRO A 90 -12.29 20.00 -7.73
CA PRO A 90 -11.41 19.52 -8.79
C PRO A 90 -9.95 19.40 -8.37
N ASN A 91 -9.24 18.47 -9.00
CA ASN A 91 -7.81 18.30 -8.79
C ASN A 91 -7.02 19.47 -9.44
N PRO A 92 -5.68 19.58 -9.25
CA PRO A 92 -4.90 20.68 -9.81
C PRO A 92 -4.94 20.81 -11.35
N ARG A 93 -5.32 19.74 -12.06
CA ARG A 93 -5.46 19.73 -13.52
C ARG A 93 -6.86 20.15 -13.98
N GLY A 94 -7.76 20.46 -13.05
CA GLY A 94 -9.11 20.94 -13.34
C GLY A 94 -10.15 19.85 -13.58
N ASN A 95 -9.82 18.56 -13.40
CA ASN A 95 -10.78 17.45 -13.52
C ASN A 95 -11.06 16.78 -12.16
N SER A 96 -12.11 15.97 -12.09
CA SER A 96 -12.58 15.26 -10.88
C SER A 96 -11.93 13.90 -10.68
N GLN A 97 -10.79 13.64 -11.32
CA GLN A 97 -10.13 12.35 -11.23
C GLN A 97 -9.27 12.22 -9.98
N TYR A 98 -9.62 11.25 -9.13
CA TYR A 98 -8.90 10.96 -7.90
C TYR A 98 -8.54 9.47 -7.77
N GLN A 99 -7.45 9.22 -7.05
CA GLN A 99 -7.02 7.86 -6.71
C GLN A 99 -7.76 7.42 -5.45
N LEU A 100 -8.34 6.22 -5.50
CA LEU A 100 -8.89 5.54 -4.34
C LEU A 100 -7.88 4.52 -3.85
N ALA A 101 -7.17 4.84 -2.76
CA ALA A 101 -6.20 3.94 -2.17
C ALA A 101 -6.88 3.04 -1.14
N VAL A 102 -6.46 1.78 -1.08
CA VAL A 102 -6.94 0.82 -0.08
C VAL A 102 -5.76 0.44 0.80
N PHE A 103 -5.90 0.71 2.10
CA PHE A 103 -4.91 0.32 3.10
C PHE A 103 -5.62 -0.42 4.23
N ASP A 104 -5.16 -1.62 4.56
CA ASP A 104 -5.74 -2.47 5.61
C ASP A 104 -7.27 -2.59 5.51
N ASP A 105 -7.76 -2.87 4.29
CA ASP A 105 -9.19 -2.98 3.94
C ASP A 105 -10.02 -1.70 4.14
N GLU A 106 -9.38 -0.56 4.38
CA GLU A 106 -10.02 0.75 4.53
C GLU A 106 -9.74 1.63 3.31
N TYR A 107 -10.74 2.41 2.90
CA TYR A 107 -10.68 3.28 1.73
C TYR A 107 -10.17 4.68 2.10
N TYR A 108 -9.16 5.14 1.35
CA TYR A 108 -8.57 6.46 1.49
C TYR A 108 -8.63 7.23 0.18
N ILE A 109 -8.94 8.52 0.31
CA ILE A 109 -8.89 9.46 -0.80
C ILE A 109 -8.15 10.72 -0.38
N LYS A 110 -7.71 11.53 -1.34
CA LYS A 110 -7.09 12.82 -1.05
C LYS A 110 -8.12 13.74 -0.40
N ALA A 111 -7.81 14.32 0.76
CA ALA A 111 -8.66 15.25 1.48
C ALA A 111 -9.05 16.49 0.65
N ARG A 112 -8.26 16.81 -0.39
CA ARG A 112 -8.58 17.84 -1.39
C ARG A 112 -9.95 17.65 -2.03
N VAL A 113 -10.45 16.42 -2.17
CA VAL A 113 -11.82 16.15 -2.66
C VAL A 113 -12.85 16.98 -1.91
N PHE A 114 -12.63 17.17 -0.61
CA PHE A 114 -13.51 17.88 0.30
C PHE A 114 -13.08 19.33 0.54
N LYS A 115 -12.24 19.94 -0.32
CA LYS A 115 -11.61 21.24 -0.02
C LYS A 115 -12.60 22.35 0.39
N LYS A 116 -13.83 22.34 -0.15
CA LYS A 116 -14.88 23.32 0.20
C LYS A 116 -15.43 23.15 1.62
N TYR A 117 -15.23 21.98 2.21
CA TYR A 117 -15.79 21.50 3.46
C TYR A 117 -14.72 21.16 4.48
N ILE A 118 -13.47 21.62 4.29
CA ILE A 118 -12.40 21.42 5.27
C ILE A 118 -11.92 22.75 5.84
N LYS A 119 -11.72 22.79 7.15
CA LYS A 119 -10.99 23.85 7.84
C LYS A 119 -9.67 23.27 8.35
N PRO A 120 -8.55 23.54 7.65
CA PRO A 120 -7.25 23.05 8.08
C PRO A 120 -6.77 23.83 9.32
N ASN A 121 -6.26 23.10 10.29
CA ASN A 121 -5.47 23.61 11.41
C ASN A 121 -4.08 22.94 11.38
N GLU A 122 -3.15 23.35 12.24
CA GLU A 122 -1.76 22.89 12.20
C GLU A 122 -1.64 21.35 12.28
N ASN A 123 -2.37 20.73 13.21
CA ASN A 123 -2.31 19.29 13.50
C ASN A 123 -3.63 18.56 13.28
N GLU A 124 -4.70 19.24 12.88
CA GLU A 124 -6.02 18.65 12.71
C GLU A 124 -6.72 19.25 11.48
N ILE A 125 -7.70 18.53 10.95
CA ILE A 125 -8.59 19.02 9.90
C ILE A 125 -10.02 18.77 10.35
N VAL A 126 -10.83 19.83 10.34
CA VAL A 126 -12.27 19.74 10.58
C VAL A 126 -12.97 19.56 9.24
N PHE A 127 -13.78 18.51 9.12
CA PHE A 127 -14.63 18.21 7.98
C PHE A 127 -16.07 18.63 8.30
N GLU A 128 -16.58 19.61 7.56
CA GLU A 128 -17.92 20.18 7.70
C GLU A 128 -18.75 19.84 6.45
N LEU A 129 -19.00 18.55 6.26
CA LEU A 129 -19.80 18.05 5.13
C LEU A 129 -21.29 18.45 5.30
N PRO A 130 -22.01 18.71 4.21
CA PRO A 130 -23.45 19.01 4.27
C PRO A 130 -24.25 17.92 5.01
N ASN A 131 -25.24 18.33 5.80
CA ASN A 131 -26.17 17.41 6.48
C ASN A 131 -25.51 16.41 7.44
N GLN A 132 -24.32 16.73 7.97
CA GLN A 132 -23.62 15.92 8.96
C GLN A 132 -23.04 16.82 10.06
N GLU A 133 -22.79 16.26 11.24
CA GLU A 133 -22.04 16.97 12.27
C GLU A 133 -20.57 17.16 11.84
N PRO A 134 -19.91 18.27 12.22
CA PRO A 134 -18.50 18.45 11.95
C PRO A 134 -17.63 17.36 12.59
N ILE A 135 -16.70 16.81 11.81
CA ILE A 135 -15.79 15.76 12.27
C ILE A 135 -14.36 16.29 12.26
N THR A 136 -13.71 16.30 13.42
CA THR A 136 -12.31 16.71 13.56
C THR A 136 -11.40 15.49 13.57
N LEU A 137 -10.47 15.42 12.62
CA LEU A 137 -9.47 14.35 12.55
C LEU A 137 -8.07 14.89 12.79
N GLN A 138 -7.29 14.15 13.60
CA GLN A 138 -5.89 14.45 13.86
C GLN A 138 -5.04 14.02 12.67
N LYS A 139 -4.22 14.94 12.15
CA LYS A 139 -3.33 14.72 11.02
C LYS A 139 -2.03 14.06 11.49
N SER A 140 -1.79 12.84 11.02
CA SER A 140 -0.51 12.16 11.18
C SER A 140 0.48 12.57 10.09
N TYR A 141 1.78 12.53 10.39
CA TYR A 141 2.87 12.76 9.43
C TYR A 141 3.17 11.56 8.54
N ALA A 142 2.62 10.39 8.88
CA ALA A 142 2.85 9.15 8.16
C ALA A 142 1.66 8.21 8.29
N TYR A 143 1.58 7.26 7.36
CA TYR A 143 0.62 6.19 7.45
C TYR A 143 1.00 5.21 8.58
N TYR A 144 0.00 4.79 9.34
CA TYR A 144 0.05 3.59 10.20
C TYR A 144 -1.33 2.93 10.19
N PRO A 145 -1.44 1.62 10.49
CA PRO A 145 -2.71 0.92 10.48
C PRO A 145 -3.79 1.61 11.33
N GLY A 146 -4.92 1.93 10.70
CA GLY A 146 -6.04 2.63 11.34
C GLY A 146 -5.91 4.15 11.45
N VAL A 147 -4.87 4.76 10.88
CA VAL A 147 -4.75 6.23 10.86
C VAL A 147 -5.90 6.86 10.08
N GLU A 148 -6.57 7.85 10.67
CA GLU A 148 -7.78 8.43 10.08
C GLU A 148 -7.45 9.47 9.02
N LEU A 149 -6.33 10.16 9.19
CA LEU A 149 -5.86 11.26 8.35
C LEU A 149 -4.33 11.30 8.39
N PHE A 150 -3.67 11.28 7.22
CA PHE A 150 -2.20 11.34 7.15
C PHE A 150 -1.70 12.18 5.99
N ASP A 151 -0.55 12.83 6.19
CA ASP A 151 0.23 13.46 5.13
C ASP A 151 1.15 12.42 4.47
N PHE A 152 1.16 12.44 3.14
CA PHE A 152 2.16 11.75 2.35
C PHE A 152 2.64 12.66 1.21
N ARG A 153 3.91 13.09 1.30
CA ARG A 153 4.57 13.95 0.31
C ARG A 153 3.79 15.25 0.03
N GLY A 154 3.26 15.88 1.08
CA GLY A 154 2.49 17.13 0.98
C GLY A 154 1.08 16.94 0.42
N GLN A 155 0.59 15.70 0.38
CA GLN A 155 -0.78 15.36 0.05
C GLN A 155 -1.43 14.70 1.26
N VAL A 156 -2.55 15.25 1.71
CA VAL A 156 -3.30 14.68 2.82
C VAL A 156 -4.31 13.67 2.31
N PHE A 157 -4.31 12.48 2.91
CA PHE A 157 -5.25 11.40 2.66
C PHE A 157 -6.14 11.19 3.88
N VAL A 158 -7.43 10.97 3.65
CA VAL A 158 -8.44 10.75 4.69
C VAL A 158 -9.10 9.39 4.51
N MET A 159 -9.30 8.67 5.60
CA MET A 159 -10.10 7.45 5.66
C MET A 159 -11.57 7.83 5.51
N LEU A 160 -12.22 7.39 4.42
CA LEU A 160 -13.58 7.80 4.07
C LEU A 160 -14.59 7.46 5.20
N LYS A 161 -14.46 6.26 5.79
CA LYS A 161 -15.31 5.81 6.89
C LYS A 161 -15.33 6.75 8.10
N LYS A 162 -14.20 7.45 8.36
CA LYS A 162 -14.08 8.35 9.52
C LYS A 162 -14.80 9.66 9.34
N ILE A 163 -15.13 10.03 8.11
CA ILE A 163 -15.92 11.22 7.79
C ILE A 163 -17.34 10.85 7.34
N ASN A 164 -17.81 9.65 7.71
CA ASN A 164 -19.12 9.12 7.35
C ASN A 164 -19.40 9.14 5.83
N VAL A 165 -18.39 8.82 5.02
CA VAL A 165 -18.51 8.68 3.56
C VAL A 165 -18.08 7.26 3.16
N TYR A 166 -18.79 6.64 2.22
CA TYR A 166 -18.37 5.39 1.60
C TYR A 166 -18.23 5.53 0.09
N PRO A 167 -17.30 4.78 -0.53
CA PRO A 167 -17.13 4.75 -1.98
C PRO A 167 -18.01 3.67 -2.63
N MET A 168 -18.70 4.02 -3.71
CA MET A 168 -19.36 3.09 -4.63
C MET A 168 -18.74 3.22 -6.02
N ILE A 169 -18.23 2.10 -6.55
CA ILE A 169 -17.55 2.08 -7.85
C ILE A 169 -18.53 1.60 -8.92
N GLU A 170 -18.78 2.45 -9.91
CA GLU A 170 -19.63 2.15 -11.08
C GLU A 170 -18.84 2.39 -12.36
N GLY A 171 -18.20 1.33 -12.89
CA GLY A 171 -17.32 1.43 -14.05
C GLY A 171 -16.09 2.30 -13.74
N ASP A 172 -15.97 3.43 -14.46
CA ASP A 172 -14.88 4.41 -14.29
C ASP A 172 -15.24 5.55 -13.32
N THR A 173 -16.42 5.48 -12.71
CA THR A 173 -16.94 6.50 -11.79
C THR A 173 -16.88 6.03 -10.35
N LEU A 174 -16.42 6.91 -9.47
CA LEU A 174 -16.43 6.75 -8.02
C LEU A 174 -17.48 7.68 -7.42
N LYS A 175 -18.60 7.10 -6.99
CA LYS A 175 -19.63 7.82 -6.25
C LYS A 175 -19.29 7.82 -4.77
N LEU A 176 -19.29 9.00 -4.17
CA LEU A 176 -19.12 9.17 -2.74
C LEU A 176 -20.47 9.50 -2.10
N GLU A 177 -20.93 8.65 -1.20
CA GLU A 177 -22.22 8.77 -0.52
C GLU A 177 -22.05 8.67 1.00
N TYR A 178 -23.02 9.17 1.76
CA TYR A 178 -23.01 9.05 3.22
C TYR A 178 -23.50 7.68 3.63
N PHE A 179 -22.94 7.09 4.70
CA PHE A 179 -23.54 5.88 5.24
C PHE A 179 -24.97 6.20 5.68
N GLU A 180 -25.92 5.39 5.22
CA GLU A 180 -27.28 5.44 5.73
C GLU A 180 -27.23 5.00 7.20
N GLU A 181 -27.72 5.86 8.10
CA GLU A 181 -28.00 5.44 9.47
C GLU A 181 -29.21 4.51 9.42
N GLU A 182 -29.02 3.22 9.78
CA GLU A 182 -30.12 2.28 10.07
C GLU A 182 -30.86 2.65 11.35
#